data_AF-A0A8C4J460-F1
#
_entry.id   AF-A0A8C4J460-F1
#
_cell.length_a   1.000
_cell.length_b   1.000
_cell.length_c   1.000
_cell.angle_alpha   90.00
_cell.angle_beta   90.00
_cell.angle_gamma   90.00
#
_symmetry.space_group_name_H-M   'P 1'
#
loop_
_entity.id
_entity.type
_entity.pdbx_description
1 polymer ?
#
loop_
_entity_poly.entity_id
_entity_poly.type
_entity_poly.pdbx_seq_one_letter_code
_entity_poly.pdbx_strand_id
1 'polypeptide(L)'
;MPFQSHPSRTLLGVQGAGGGARAGVLRALAAAVVVVQNASVLELKKALRRHVQLRQARQGGVQHLSWKYIWRTYHLTYAGEKLADDRKKLREYGIRNRDEVSFIKKLRK
;
A
#
# COMPACT_ATOMS: atom_id res chain seq x y z
N MET A 1 -26.12 -13.77 -34.55
CA MET A 1 -25.35 -12.50 -34.50
C MET A 1 -25.97 -11.60 -33.44
N PRO A 2 -25.25 -10.83 -32.61
CA PRO A 2 -23.81 -10.83 -32.28
C PRO A 2 -23.54 -11.09 -30.76
N PHE A 3 -22.47 -11.80 -30.36
CA PHE A 3 -21.17 -11.25 -29.90
C PHE A 3 -21.25 -10.02 -28.97
N GLN A 4 -20.80 -10.14 -27.71
CA GLN A 4 -19.83 -9.20 -27.11
C GLN A 4 -19.22 -9.69 -25.78
N SER A 5 -17.92 -9.98 -25.88
CA SER A 5 -16.80 -9.68 -24.97
C SER A 5 -16.89 -9.98 -23.47
N HIS A 6 -16.20 -11.05 -23.09
CA HIS A 6 -15.54 -11.18 -21.78
C HIS A 6 -14.48 -10.09 -21.60
N PRO A 7 -14.18 -9.65 -20.36
CA PRO A 7 -12.82 -9.30 -19.99
C PRO A 7 -12.26 -10.35 -19.06
N SER A 8 -11.29 -11.08 -19.60
CA SER A 8 -10.37 -11.96 -18.90
C SER A 8 -9.72 -11.27 -17.68
N ARG A 9 -9.75 -12.00 -16.55
CA ARG A 9 -8.60 -12.33 -15.68
C ARG A 9 -7.58 -11.21 -15.38
N THR A 10 -7.37 -10.90 -14.10
CA THR A 10 -5.99 -10.75 -13.58
C THR A 10 -5.93 -11.20 -12.12
N LEU A 11 -5.36 -12.39 -11.94
CA LEU A 11 -4.94 -12.95 -10.67
C LEU A 11 -3.64 -12.25 -10.22
N LEU A 12 -3.48 -12.17 -8.91
CA LEU A 12 -2.28 -11.67 -8.23
C LEU A 12 -1.06 -12.52 -8.61
N GLY A 13 -0.33 -12.10 -9.66
CA GLY A 13 0.92 -12.72 -10.09
C GLY A 13 2.12 -11.93 -9.59
N VAL A 14 2.83 -12.46 -8.60
CA VAL A 14 4.21 -12.09 -8.30
C VAL A 14 5.10 -12.63 -9.41
N GLN A 15 5.65 -11.78 -10.28
CA GLN A 15 6.70 -12.15 -11.25
C GLN A 15 7.97 -11.37 -10.94
N GLY A 16 9.09 -12.10 -10.84
CA GLY A 16 10.45 -11.57 -10.74
C GLY A 16 10.87 -10.84 -12.00
N ALA A 17 11.91 -10.02 -11.84
CA ALA A 17 12.50 -9.16 -12.85
C ALA A 17 12.99 -9.92 -14.09
N GLY A 18 12.85 -9.30 -15.26
CA GLY A 18 13.55 -9.69 -16.48
C GLY A 18 12.99 -9.02 -17.73
N GLY A 19 13.76 -8.11 -18.31
CA GLY A 19 13.66 -7.75 -19.73
C GLY A 19 12.64 -6.66 -20.08
N GLY A 20 13.12 -5.63 -20.77
CA GLY A 20 12.36 -4.41 -21.06
C GLY A 20 11.15 -4.60 -21.97
N ALA A 21 10.13 -3.80 -21.73
CA ALA A 21 9.32 -3.16 -22.77
C ALA A 21 8.30 -2.20 -22.14
N ARG A 22 8.33 -0.95 -22.62
CA ARG A 22 7.20 -0.05 -22.85
C ARG A 22 6.44 0.44 -21.61
N ALA A 23 6.75 1.68 -21.23
CA ALA A 23 5.94 2.56 -20.40
C ALA A 23 4.46 2.50 -20.85
N GLY A 24 3.45 2.24 -20.02
CA GLY A 24 3.43 2.26 -18.57
C GLY A 24 2.35 3.24 -18.11
N VAL A 25 1.08 2.99 -18.45
CA VAL A 25 -0.03 3.57 -17.68
C VAL A 25 -0.39 2.58 -16.56
N LEU A 26 0.61 2.22 -15.76
CA LEU A 26 0.38 1.68 -14.43
C LEU A 26 -0.11 2.87 -13.61
N ARG A 27 -1.43 3.11 -13.70
CA ARG A 27 -2.12 4.12 -12.90
C ARG A 27 -1.81 3.78 -11.44
N ALA A 28 -0.90 4.54 -10.84
CA ALA A 28 -0.40 4.30 -9.51
C ALA A 28 -1.60 4.18 -8.56
N LEU A 29 -1.69 3.09 -7.81
CA LEU A 29 -2.72 2.86 -6.80
C LEU A 29 -2.43 3.77 -5.59
N ALA A 30 -2.57 5.08 -5.76
CA ALA A 30 -2.37 6.06 -4.69
C ALA A 30 -3.59 6.04 -3.76
N ALA A 31 -3.37 5.76 -2.47
CA ALA A 31 -4.39 5.79 -1.44
C ALA A 31 -4.19 7.00 -0.53
N ALA A 32 -5.20 7.87 -0.45
CA ALA A 32 -5.19 9.01 0.46
C ALA A 32 -5.63 8.57 1.87
N VAL A 33 -4.69 8.55 2.82
CA VAL A 33 -4.94 8.19 4.22
C VAL A 33 -4.87 9.44 5.09
N VAL A 34 -5.87 9.62 5.94
CA VAL A 34 -5.92 10.74 6.89
C VAL A 34 -5.44 10.26 8.26
N VAL A 35 -4.50 11.00 8.83
CA VAL A 35 -3.96 10.80 10.18
C VAL A 35 -3.95 12.11 10.95
N VAL A 36 -3.97 12.04 12.28
CA VAL A 36 -3.86 13.23 13.13
C VAL A 36 -2.48 13.89 12.98
N GLN A 37 -2.41 15.20 13.18
CA GLN A 37 -1.20 16.01 12.97
C GLN A 37 0.05 15.49 13.71
N ASN A 38 -0.11 14.93 14.91
CA ASN A 38 0.96 14.38 15.75
C ASN A 38 0.90 12.84 15.83
N ALA A 39 0.49 12.20 14.73
CA ALA A 39 0.43 10.74 14.63
C ALA A 39 1.83 10.12 14.73
N SER A 40 1.88 8.94 15.34
CA SER A 40 3.05 8.07 15.26
C SER A 40 2.94 7.12 14.06
N VAL A 41 4.02 6.39 13.78
CA VAL A 41 4.03 5.32 12.76
C VAL A 41 2.96 4.26 13.04
N LEU A 42 2.71 3.92 14.30
CA LEU A 42 1.64 3.00 14.68
C LEU A 42 0.26 3.50 14.23
N GLU A 43 -0.03 4.78 14.47
CA GLU A 43 -1.31 5.39 14.08
C GLU A 43 -1.46 5.44 12.55
N LEU A 44 -0.37 5.68 11.81
CA LEU A 44 -0.38 5.56 10.35
C LEU A 44 -0.72 4.13 9.88
N LYS A 45 -0.11 3.10 10.49
CA LYS A 45 -0.41 1.69 10.17
C LYS A 45 -1.87 1.34 10.47
N LYS A 46 -2.43 1.84 11.57
CA LYS A 46 -3.85 1.67 11.90
C LYS A 46 -4.76 2.38 10.90
N ALA A 47 -4.42 3.60 10.50
CA ALA A 47 -5.18 4.37 9.53
C ALA A 47 -5.19 3.72 8.14
N LEU A 48 -4.04 3.19 7.69
CA LEU A 48 -3.94 2.36 6.47
C LEU A 48 -4.87 1.14 6.54
N ARG A 49 -4.83 0.41 7.65
CA ARG A 49 -5.73 -0.73 7.88
C ARG A 49 -7.19 -0.34 7.75
N ARG A 50 -7.59 0.70 8.47
CA ARG A 50 -8.96 1.22 8.46
C ARG A 50 -9.37 1.68 7.07
N HIS A 51 -8.51 2.39 6.36
CA HIS A 51 -8.77 2.89 5.02
C HIS A 51 -9.11 1.74 4.06
N VAL A 52 -8.27 0.70 4.01
CA VAL A 52 -8.49 -0.47 3.14
C VAL A 52 -9.78 -1.18 3.51
N GLN A 53 -10.03 -1.40 4.80
CA GLN A 53 -11.26 -2.05 5.27
C GLN A 53 -12.52 -1.27 4.86
N LEU A 54 -12.53 0.05 5.05
CA LEU A 54 -13.65 0.91 4.64
C LEU A 54 -13.85 0.92 3.12
N ARG A 55 -12.74 0.93 2.36
CA ARG A 55 -12.80 0.86 0.89
C ARG A 55 -13.42 -0.46 0.41
N GLN A 56 -13.01 -1.59 0.99
CA GLN A 56 -13.57 -2.90 0.66
C GLN A 56 -15.05 -3.01 0.99
N ALA A 57 -15.46 -2.58 2.19
CA ALA A 57 -16.86 -2.60 2.61
C ALA A 57 -17.77 -1.81 1.64
N ARG A 58 -17.30 -0.65 1.15
CA ARG A 58 -18.03 0.17 0.16
C ARG A 58 -18.11 -0.48 -1.23
N GLN A 59 -17.15 -1.32 -1.57
CA GLN A 59 -17.08 -2.02 -2.85
C GLN A 59 -17.77 -3.39 -2.81
N GLY A 60 -18.49 -3.70 -1.72
CA GLY A 60 -19.13 -5.01 -1.54
C GLY A 60 -18.13 -6.16 -1.32
N GLY A 61 -16.86 -5.86 -1.07
CA GLY A 61 -15.81 -6.85 -0.89
C GLY A 61 -15.59 -7.20 0.59
N VAL A 62 -15.39 -8.49 0.88
CA VAL A 62 -15.10 -9.02 2.23
C VAL A 62 -13.70 -9.66 2.30
N GLN A 63 -12.78 -9.28 1.41
CA GLN A 63 -11.44 -9.90 1.39
C GLN A 63 -10.64 -9.53 2.65
N HIS A 64 -10.50 -10.48 3.56
CA HIS A 64 -9.69 -10.32 4.76
C HIS A 64 -8.20 -10.28 4.44
N LEU A 65 -7.60 -9.10 4.53
CA LEU A 65 -6.15 -8.93 4.44
C LEU A 65 -5.49 -9.26 5.79
N SER A 66 -4.51 -10.16 5.78
CA SER A 66 -3.66 -10.41 6.95
C SER A 66 -2.67 -9.27 7.14
N TRP A 67 -3.06 -8.27 7.92
CA TRP A 67 -2.17 -7.15 8.26
C TRP A 67 -0.91 -7.58 9.00
N LYS A 68 -0.99 -8.66 9.81
CA LYS A 68 0.20 -9.27 10.42
C LYS A 68 1.19 -9.72 9.36
N TYR A 69 0.72 -10.35 8.29
CA TYR A 69 1.56 -10.73 7.15
C TYR A 69 2.14 -9.51 6.44
N ILE A 70 1.34 -8.47 6.18
CA ILE A 70 1.81 -7.24 5.53
C ILE A 70 2.94 -6.58 6.33
N TRP A 71 2.76 -6.35 7.63
CA TRP A 71 3.79 -5.73 8.46
C TRP A 71 5.03 -6.61 8.64
N ARG A 72 4.86 -7.94 8.58
CA ARG A 72 5.99 -8.86 8.57
C ARG A 72 6.76 -8.82 7.25
N THR A 73 6.07 -8.66 6.11
CA THR A 73 6.63 -8.83 4.76
C THR A 73 7.15 -7.53 4.14
N TYR A 74 6.62 -6.38 4.57
CA TYR A 74 6.95 -5.08 3.99
C TYR A 74 7.39 -4.07 5.06
N HIS A 75 8.20 -3.10 4.67
CA HIS A 75 8.41 -1.87 5.42
C HIS A 75 7.61 -0.74 4.78
N LEU A 76 7.13 0.18 5.61
CA LEU A 76 6.81 1.52 5.14
C LEU A 76 8.12 2.32 5.05
N THR A 77 8.27 3.11 4.00
CA THR A 77 9.42 3.98 3.79
C THR A 77 9.01 5.36 3.33
N TYR A 78 9.78 6.35 3.77
CA TYR A 78 9.72 7.74 3.33
C TYR A 78 11.13 8.21 3.03
N ALA A 79 11.35 8.80 1.86
CA ALA A 79 12.68 9.28 1.43
C ALA A 79 13.83 8.25 1.62
N GLY A 80 13.55 6.96 1.42
CA GLY A 80 14.51 5.88 1.63
C GLY A 80 14.69 5.43 3.10
N GLU A 81 14.20 6.20 4.07
CA GLU A 81 14.20 5.83 5.48
C GLU A 81 13.02 4.88 5.81
N LYS A 82 13.30 3.83 6.59
CA LYS A 82 12.27 2.90 7.06
C LYS A 82 11.55 3.46 8.28
N LEU A 83 10.22 3.46 8.22
CA LEU A 83 9.32 3.76 9.33
C LEU A 83 9.22 2.54 10.26
N ALA A 84 10.32 2.25 10.96
CA ALA A 84 10.49 1.05 11.77
C ALA A 84 10.04 1.22 13.24
N ASP A 85 10.12 2.44 13.78
CA ASP A 85 9.72 2.74 15.16
C ASP A 85 8.26 3.18 15.22
N ASP A 86 7.41 2.35 15.84
CA ASP A 86 5.98 2.59 16.01
C ASP A 86 5.65 3.78 16.93
N ARG A 87 6.59 4.20 17.78
CA ARG A 87 6.42 5.30 18.74
C ARG A 87 6.83 6.65 18.17
N LYS A 88 7.84 6.68 17.28
CA LYS A 88 8.34 7.90 16.63
C LYS A 88 7.22 8.59 15.83
N LYS A 89 7.14 9.92 15.93
CA LYS A 89 6.14 10.73 15.22
C LYS A 89 6.48 10.85 13.74
N LEU A 90 5.46 10.93 12.90
CA LEU A 90 5.65 11.11 11.45
C LEU A 90 6.46 12.39 11.13
N ARG A 91 6.22 13.47 11.88
CA ARG A 91 6.95 14.73 11.75
C ARG A 91 8.44 14.61 12.04
N GLU A 92 8.84 13.70 12.92
CA GLU A 92 10.25 13.43 13.24
C GLU A 92 10.97 12.67 12.10
N TYR A 93 10.22 12.08 11.17
CA TYR A 93 10.73 11.58 9.89
C TYR A 93 10.70 12.64 8.78
N GLY A 94 10.28 13.88 9.09
CA GLY A 94 10.09 14.94 8.11
C GLY A 94 8.77 14.86 7.32
N ILE A 95 7.91 13.87 7.60
CA ILE A 95 6.66 13.64 6.86
C ILE A 95 5.64 14.74 7.18
N ARG A 96 5.12 15.37 6.13
CA ARG A 96 4.11 16.43 6.19
C ARG A 96 2.80 15.99 5.55
N ASN A 97 1.79 16.86 5.64
CA ASN A 97 0.53 16.61 4.96
C ASN A 97 0.75 16.53 3.44
N ARG A 98 0.10 15.57 2.78
CA ARG A 98 0.22 15.26 1.35
C ARG A 98 1.54 14.61 0.91
N ASP A 99 2.43 14.29 1.84
CA ASP A 99 3.60 13.48 1.52
C ASP A 99 3.21 12.03 1.23
N GLU A 100 4.02 11.40 0.38
CA GLU A 100 3.83 10.00 -0.01
C GLU A 100 4.73 9.08 0.81
N VAL A 101 4.14 8.00 1.31
CA VAL A 101 4.87 6.87 1.92
C VAL A 101 4.67 5.64 1.05
N SER A 102 5.72 4.84 0.92
CA SER A 102 5.73 3.67 0.05
C SER A 102 5.95 2.38 0.83
N PHE A 103 5.44 1.27 0.30
CA PHE A 103 5.78 -0.06 0.79
C PHE A 103 6.98 -0.61 0.04
N ILE A 104 7.99 -1.09 0.76
CA ILE A 104 9.09 -1.89 0.19
C ILE A 104 9.06 -3.32 0.73
N LYS A 105 9.30 -4.30 -0.12
CA LYS A 105 9.36 -5.71 0.28
C LYS A 105 10.64 -5.95 1.10
N LYS A 106 10.52 -6.65 2.23
CA LYS A 106 11.70 -7.09 2.99
C LYS A 106 12.44 -8.16 2.19
N LEU A 107 13.76 -7.99 2.07
CA LEU A 107 14.62 -9.06 1.59
C LEU A 107 14.58 -10.20 2.61
N ARG A 108 14.25 -11.41 2.16
CA ARG A 108 14.40 -12.62 2.97
C ARG A 108 15.88 -13.01 2.89
N LYS A 109 16.53 -13.25 4.03
CA LYS A 109 17.80 -13.96 4.06
C LYS A 109 17.58 -15.41 3.64
#